data_AF-A0AA92X5X7-F1
#
_entry.id   AF-A0AA92X5X7-F1
#
_cell.length_a   1.000
_cell.length_b   1.000
_cell.length_c   1.000
_cell.angle_alpha   90.00
_cell.angle_beta   90.00
_cell.angle_gamma   90.00
#
_symmetry.space_group_name_H-M   'P 1'
#
loop_
_entity.id
_entity.type
_entity.pdbx_description
1 polymer ?
#
loop_
_entity_poly.entity_id
_entity_poly.type
_entity_poly.pdbx_seq_one_letter_code
_entity_poly.pdbx_strand_id
1 'polypeptide(L)'
;MNPDRCLINLTPLKAPELITGYSKQGIKQLFGSAKIALTLPFTRREFIQELPERQKGMSISGYQPKLSLSLEKGELHVVNNDGTYILKPSPEEYPHLAENEHATMTVMARLKFVVPPFGLIRFKADEDRPDELAFVIKRYDRIGPDRVRLHQEQLDGAMGINDKYGYVDGKKDISYEKAAKFLNHTVSNGLHSKRDVFLRILYAYVLGNNDFHLRNLGIIHPENASPYVAPVYDFISVAPYPAAFGEYLALPLLECEENDAGIAPGINSPYGEYIGVDFILLAEGMDVNPKLAKKWLAEVVKSHQLIIDTYTESHMPAEQREAVLSYVARRITLLGVTELKTA
;
A
#
# COMPACT_ATOMS: atom_id res chain seq x y z
N MET A 1 2.51 -11.48 16.90
CA MET A 1 1.25 -10.73 17.06
C MET A 1 1.25 -9.95 18.37
N ASN A 2 0.56 -8.81 18.40
CA ASN A 2 0.44 -7.97 19.58
C ASN A 2 -0.98 -8.13 20.15
N PRO A 3 -1.22 -9.06 21.09
CA PRO A 3 -2.58 -9.44 21.51
C PRO A 3 -3.34 -8.30 22.20
N ASP A 4 -2.63 -7.27 22.67
CA ASP A 4 -3.23 -6.12 23.37
C ASP A 4 -3.74 -5.05 22.41
N ARG A 5 -3.57 -5.22 21.10
CA ARG A 5 -3.94 -4.23 20.07
C ARG A 5 -5.05 -4.76 19.17
N CYS A 6 -6.00 -3.87 18.84
CA CYS A 6 -7.11 -4.20 17.96
C CYS A 6 -6.63 -4.64 16.57
N LEU A 7 -7.17 -5.75 16.07
CA LEU A 7 -6.90 -6.30 14.73
C LEU A 7 -7.30 -5.35 13.59
N ILE A 8 -8.14 -4.35 13.84
CA ILE A 8 -8.59 -3.39 12.81
C ILE A 8 -7.76 -2.10 12.83
N ASN A 9 -7.63 -1.44 13.99
CA ASN A 9 -7.11 -0.07 14.07
C ASN A 9 -5.94 0.13 15.05
N LEU A 10 -5.38 -0.96 15.59
CA LEU A 10 -4.26 -0.96 16.54
C LEU A 10 -4.49 -0.17 17.84
N THR A 11 -5.72 0.24 18.14
CA THR A 11 -6.04 0.85 19.44
C THR A 11 -5.84 -0.19 20.55
N PRO A 12 -5.33 0.18 21.73
CA PRO A 12 -5.28 -0.70 22.89
C PRO A 12 -6.66 -1.29 23.19
N LEU A 13 -6.70 -2.60 23.43
CA LEU A 13 -7.92 -3.34 23.76
C LEU A 13 -8.22 -3.26 25.25
N LYS A 14 -9.51 -3.21 25.60
CA LYS A 14 -9.99 -3.35 26.98
C LYS A 14 -10.20 -4.84 27.31
N ALA A 15 -10.27 -5.19 28.60
CA ALA A 15 -10.40 -6.58 29.07
C ALA A 15 -11.40 -7.47 28.29
N PRO A 16 -12.66 -7.08 28.02
CA PRO A 16 -13.58 -7.93 27.24
C PRO A 16 -13.22 -7.99 25.75
N GLU A 17 -12.51 -6.99 25.22
CA GLU A 17 -12.11 -6.91 23.82
C GLU A 17 -10.89 -7.82 23.53
N LEU A 18 -10.04 -8.09 24.54
CA LEU A 18 -8.89 -9.00 24.45
C LEU A 18 -9.29 -10.42 24.02
N ILE A 19 -10.47 -10.89 24.43
CA ILE A 19 -10.99 -12.22 24.06
C ILE A 19 -11.19 -12.34 22.55
N THR A 20 -11.68 -11.26 21.93
CA THR A 20 -12.01 -11.26 20.49
C THR A 20 -10.86 -10.75 19.63
N GLY A 21 -10.01 -9.86 20.17
CA GLY A 21 -9.00 -9.11 19.43
C GLY A 21 -9.54 -7.87 18.71
N TYR A 22 -10.81 -7.50 18.92
CA TYR A 22 -11.47 -6.39 18.21
C TYR A 22 -12.06 -5.36 19.16
N SER A 23 -11.79 -4.08 18.91
CA SER A 23 -12.45 -2.98 19.59
C SER A 23 -13.78 -2.65 18.93
N LYS A 24 -14.77 -2.20 19.72
CA LYS A 24 -16.08 -1.76 19.18
C LYS A 24 -15.92 -0.65 18.13
N GLN A 25 -14.96 0.24 18.34
CA GLN A 25 -14.64 1.32 17.42
C GLN A 25 -14.08 0.78 16.09
N GLY A 26 -13.15 -0.18 16.15
CA GLY A 26 -12.59 -0.81 14.96
C GLY A 26 -13.66 -1.51 14.12
N ILE A 27 -14.53 -2.30 14.77
CA ILE A 27 -15.63 -2.99 14.11
C ILE A 27 -16.53 -2.00 13.38
N LYS A 28 -16.96 -0.92 14.05
CA LYS A 28 -17.79 0.12 13.45
C LYS A 28 -17.08 0.85 12.30
N GLN A 29 -15.79 1.10 12.41
CA GLN A 29 -14.98 1.75 11.38
C GLN A 29 -14.91 0.92 10.10
N LEU A 30 -14.69 -0.39 10.20
CA LEU A 30 -14.53 -1.27 9.04
C LEU A 30 -15.87 -1.70 8.43
N PHE A 31 -16.83 -2.07 9.27
CA PHE A 31 -18.07 -2.74 8.84
C PHE A 31 -19.31 -1.85 8.90
N GLY A 32 -19.23 -0.67 9.54
CA GLY A 32 -20.39 0.21 9.74
C GLY A 32 -21.43 -0.29 10.74
N SER A 33 -21.31 -1.53 11.23
CA SER A 33 -22.21 -2.17 12.19
C SER A 33 -21.41 -2.88 13.28
N ALA A 34 -21.91 -2.85 14.52
CA ALA A 34 -21.32 -3.59 15.64
C ALA A 34 -21.79 -5.06 15.74
N LYS A 35 -22.79 -5.46 14.93
CA LYS A 35 -23.33 -6.83 14.89
C LYS A 35 -22.78 -7.54 13.66
N ILE A 36 -21.56 -8.05 13.78
CA ILE A 36 -20.87 -8.81 12.72
C ILE A 36 -20.16 -10.02 13.32
N ALA A 37 -20.13 -11.13 12.59
CA ALA A 37 -19.23 -12.25 12.82
C ALA A 37 -17.78 -11.80 12.63
N LEU A 38 -16.95 -12.02 13.64
CA LEU A 38 -15.55 -11.56 13.68
C LEU A 38 -14.55 -12.58 13.11
N THR A 39 -15.09 -13.61 12.46
CA THR A 39 -14.38 -14.73 11.84
C THR A 39 -15.06 -15.01 10.50
N LEU A 40 -14.28 -15.34 9.49
CA LEU A 40 -14.78 -15.79 8.19
C LEU A 40 -15.51 -17.13 8.35
N PRO A 41 -16.54 -17.41 7.54
CA PRO A 41 -17.30 -18.66 7.64
C PRO A 41 -16.60 -19.88 7.03
N PHE A 42 -15.43 -19.66 6.42
CA PHE A 42 -14.60 -20.67 5.78
C PHE A 42 -13.18 -20.67 6.36
N THR A 43 -12.56 -21.84 6.29
CA THR A 43 -11.16 -22.09 6.64
C THR A 43 -10.22 -21.56 5.55
N ARG A 44 -8.94 -21.42 5.87
CA ARG A 44 -7.91 -21.10 4.88
C ARG A 44 -7.86 -22.14 3.74
N ARG A 45 -8.07 -23.41 4.08
CA ARG A 45 -8.06 -24.53 3.13
C ARG A 45 -9.22 -24.43 2.13
N GLU A 46 -10.43 -24.19 2.63
CA GLU A 46 -11.61 -23.94 1.80
C GLU A 46 -11.38 -22.72 0.89
N PHE A 47 -10.81 -21.62 1.41
CA PHE A 47 -10.46 -20.46 0.58
C PHE A 47 -9.58 -20.84 -0.61
N ILE A 48 -8.52 -21.62 -0.41
CA ILE A 48 -7.61 -22.02 -1.51
C ILE A 48 -8.35 -22.88 -2.54
N GLN A 49 -9.25 -23.74 -2.09
CA GLN A 49 -10.05 -24.62 -2.95
C GLN A 49 -11.13 -23.86 -3.71
N GLU A 50 -11.70 -22.80 -3.12
CA GLU A 50 -12.73 -21.95 -3.73
C GLU A 50 -12.18 -20.94 -4.74
N LEU A 51 -10.86 -20.72 -4.77
CA LEU A 51 -10.24 -19.89 -5.82
C LEU A 51 -10.59 -20.45 -7.21
N PRO A 52 -11.03 -19.59 -8.17
CA PRO A 52 -11.27 -20.03 -9.54
C PRO A 52 -10.02 -20.72 -10.11
N GLU A 53 -10.18 -21.75 -10.96
CA GLU A 53 -9.05 -22.48 -11.56
C GLU A 53 -8.03 -21.56 -12.25
N ARG A 54 -8.50 -20.44 -12.84
CA ARG A 54 -7.64 -19.41 -13.43
C ARG A 54 -6.70 -18.72 -12.43
N GLN A 55 -7.09 -18.61 -11.16
CA GLN A 55 -6.25 -18.06 -10.09
C GLN A 55 -5.36 -19.14 -9.44
N LYS A 56 -5.71 -20.43 -9.55
CA LYS A 56 -4.93 -21.54 -8.98
C LYS A 56 -3.60 -21.80 -9.71
N GLY A 57 -3.43 -21.36 -10.96
CA GLY A 57 -2.23 -21.60 -11.78
C GLY A 57 -1.36 -20.36 -12.09
N MET A 58 -1.71 -19.17 -11.60
CA MET A 58 -0.99 -17.91 -11.86
C MET A 58 0.09 -17.62 -10.80
N SER A 59 0.91 -18.63 -10.45
CA SER A 59 1.99 -18.53 -9.45
C SER A 59 3.33 -18.06 -10.03
N ILE A 60 3.36 -17.50 -11.24
CA ILE A 60 4.58 -16.96 -11.84
C ILE A 60 4.54 -15.43 -11.66
N SER A 61 5.29 -14.96 -10.67
CA SER A 61 5.52 -13.56 -10.28
C SER A 61 4.27 -12.72 -9.97
N GLY A 62 3.95 -12.60 -8.68
CA GLY A 62 3.34 -11.36 -8.15
C GLY A 62 1.82 -11.22 -8.22
N TYR A 63 1.03 -12.30 -8.24
CA TYR A 63 -0.42 -12.22 -8.00
C TYR A 63 -0.81 -12.83 -6.65
N GLN A 64 -1.16 -11.98 -5.68
CA GLN A 64 -1.75 -12.40 -4.42
C GLN A 64 -3.21 -12.83 -4.65
N PRO A 65 -3.62 -14.06 -4.26
CA PRO A 65 -5.01 -14.48 -4.41
C PRO A 65 -5.92 -13.53 -3.63
N LYS A 66 -6.98 -13.04 -4.28
CA LYS A 66 -7.94 -12.12 -3.65
C LYS A 66 -9.36 -12.56 -3.96
N LEU A 67 -10.22 -12.52 -2.95
CA LEU A 67 -11.65 -12.77 -3.10
C LEU A 67 -12.45 -11.49 -2.90
N SER A 68 -13.52 -11.35 -3.67
CA SER A 68 -14.52 -10.32 -3.42
C SER A 68 -15.51 -10.85 -2.39
N LEU A 69 -15.79 -10.06 -1.35
CA LEU A 69 -16.74 -10.42 -0.30
C LEU A 69 -17.92 -9.44 -0.25
N SER A 70 -19.10 -9.93 0.11
CA SER A 70 -20.29 -9.16 0.46
C SER A 70 -20.56 -9.30 1.96
N LEU A 71 -20.92 -8.20 2.63
CA LEU A 71 -21.38 -8.23 4.02
C LEU A 71 -22.91 -8.32 4.03
N GLU A 72 -23.44 -9.46 4.47
CA GLU A 72 -24.89 -9.73 4.50
C GLU A 72 -25.29 -10.27 5.87
N LYS A 73 -26.33 -9.68 6.47
CA LYS A 73 -26.85 -10.07 7.80
C LYS A 73 -25.78 -10.18 8.90
N GLY A 74 -24.67 -9.44 8.78
CA GLY A 74 -23.56 -9.47 9.74
C GLY A 74 -22.53 -10.57 9.49
N GLU A 75 -22.48 -11.16 8.30
CA GLU A 75 -21.49 -12.17 7.93
C GLU A 75 -20.90 -11.88 6.55
N LEU A 76 -19.62 -12.21 6.36
CA LEU A 76 -18.91 -12.00 5.11
C LEU A 76 -19.00 -13.25 4.24
N HIS A 77 -19.51 -13.10 3.02
CA HIS A 77 -19.64 -14.20 2.06
C HIS A 77 -18.85 -13.92 0.78
N VAL A 78 -18.27 -14.96 0.21
CA VAL A 78 -17.60 -14.90 -1.10
C VAL A 78 -18.65 -14.64 -2.18
N VAL A 79 -18.37 -13.67 -3.05
CA VAL A 79 -19.24 -13.32 -4.18
C VAL A 79 -18.42 -13.12 -5.44
N ASN A 80 -18.99 -13.50 -6.59
CA ASN A 80 -18.34 -13.29 -7.88
C ASN A 80 -18.47 -11.85 -8.38
N ASN A 81 -19.61 -11.21 -8.09
CA ASN A 81 -19.94 -9.85 -8.49
C ASN A 81 -20.41 -9.04 -7.27
N ASP A 82 -20.37 -7.71 -7.39
CA ASP A 82 -20.95 -6.77 -6.40
C ASP A 82 -20.45 -6.89 -4.96
N GLY A 83 -19.30 -7.54 -4.76
CA GLY A 83 -18.64 -7.54 -3.46
C GLY A 83 -18.24 -6.13 -3.06
N THR A 84 -18.36 -5.86 -1.77
CA THR A 84 -18.09 -4.57 -1.12
C THR A 84 -16.79 -4.56 -0.34
N TYR A 85 -16.16 -5.73 -0.19
CA TYR A 85 -14.86 -5.92 0.45
C TYR A 85 -13.95 -6.78 -0.45
N ILE A 86 -12.64 -6.62 -0.26
CA ILE A 86 -11.60 -7.47 -0.83
C ILE A 86 -10.89 -8.15 0.33
N LEU A 87 -10.76 -9.48 0.24
CA LEU A 87 -10.01 -10.30 1.18
C LEU A 87 -8.69 -10.74 0.57
N LYS A 88 -7.62 -10.61 1.34
CA LYS A 88 -6.25 -10.94 0.96
C LYS A 88 -5.56 -11.75 2.05
N PRO A 89 -5.42 -13.08 1.90
CA PRO A 89 -4.60 -13.87 2.81
C PRO A 89 -3.11 -13.65 2.56
N SER A 90 -2.31 -14.12 3.50
CA SER A 90 -0.87 -14.34 3.29
C SER A 90 -0.65 -15.50 2.31
N PRO A 91 0.07 -15.29 1.20
CA PRO A 91 0.62 -16.37 0.38
C PRO A 91 1.60 -17.24 1.17
N GLU A 92 1.81 -18.49 0.77
CA GLU A 92 2.77 -19.38 1.45
C GLU A 92 4.21 -18.87 1.29
N GLU A 93 4.51 -18.26 0.14
CA GLU A 93 5.82 -17.67 -0.16
C GLU A 93 6.09 -16.38 0.62
N TYR A 94 5.04 -15.72 1.12
CA TYR A 94 5.09 -14.45 1.84
C TYR A 94 4.32 -14.56 3.17
N PRO A 95 4.89 -15.28 4.16
CA PRO A 95 4.24 -15.46 5.46
C PRO A 95 4.01 -14.11 6.14
N HIS A 96 2.85 -13.95 6.77
CA HIS A 96 2.42 -12.73 7.46
C HIS A 96 2.26 -11.48 6.58
N LEU A 97 2.09 -11.65 5.26
CA LEU A 97 1.86 -10.52 4.35
C LEU A 97 0.56 -9.76 4.67
N ALA A 98 -0.47 -10.43 5.18
CA ALA A 98 -1.69 -9.77 5.63
C ALA A 98 -1.42 -8.77 6.78
N GLU A 99 -0.65 -9.18 7.79
CA GLU A 99 -0.24 -8.35 8.92
C GLU A 99 0.71 -7.23 8.48
N ASN A 100 1.57 -7.51 7.50
CA ASN A 100 2.44 -6.52 6.87
C ASN A 100 1.64 -5.42 6.14
N GLU A 101 0.69 -5.81 5.29
CA GLU A 101 -0.19 -4.87 4.60
C GLU A 101 -1.00 -4.06 5.61
N HIS A 102 -1.51 -4.69 6.67
CA HIS A 102 -2.22 -4.00 7.77
C HIS A 102 -1.34 -2.94 8.45
N ALA A 103 -0.13 -3.29 8.83
CA ALA A 103 0.81 -2.37 9.50
C ALA A 103 1.15 -1.19 8.58
N THR A 104 1.49 -1.48 7.32
CA THR A 104 1.91 -0.50 6.33
C THR A 104 0.76 0.45 5.94
N MET A 105 -0.43 -0.09 5.69
CA MET A 105 -1.65 0.72 5.47
C MET A 105 -2.02 1.55 6.71
N THR A 106 -1.75 1.06 7.92
CA THR A 106 -1.96 1.83 9.16
C THR A 106 -0.99 3.02 9.26
N VAL A 107 0.25 2.88 8.79
CA VAL A 107 1.19 4.01 8.66
C VAL A 107 0.58 5.07 7.75
N MET A 108 0.12 4.67 6.56
CA MET A 108 -0.51 5.60 5.59
C MET A 108 -1.74 6.31 6.19
N ALA A 109 -2.60 5.57 6.91
CA ALA A 109 -3.76 6.13 7.60
C ALA A 109 -3.38 7.16 8.68
N ARG A 110 -2.36 6.87 9.48
CA ARG A 110 -1.87 7.74 10.57
C ARG A 110 -1.21 9.01 10.03
N LEU A 111 -0.57 8.91 8.86
CA LEU A 111 -0.06 10.02 8.07
C LEU A 111 -1.14 10.85 7.36
N LYS A 112 -2.43 10.49 7.56
CA LYS A 112 -3.61 11.20 7.05
C LYS A 112 -3.85 11.06 5.54
N PHE A 113 -3.25 10.07 4.90
CA PHE A 113 -3.69 9.68 3.55
C PHE A 113 -5.14 9.20 3.58
N VAL A 114 -5.85 9.46 2.48
CA VAL A 114 -7.17 8.89 2.27
C VAL A 114 -7.00 7.40 1.99
N VAL A 115 -7.49 6.58 2.92
CA VAL A 115 -7.47 5.11 2.83
C VAL A 115 -8.90 4.60 2.99
N PRO A 116 -9.31 3.53 2.29
CA PRO A 116 -10.56 2.85 2.60
C PRO A 116 -10.49 2.22 3.99
N PRO A 117 -11.62 1.96 4.67
CA PRO A 117 -11.59 1.16 5.88
C PRO A 117 -10.99 -0.23 5.63
N PHE A 118 -10.01 -0.62 6.45
CA PHE A 118 -9.35 -1.92 6.38
C PHE A 118 -9.10 -2.48 7.79
N GLY A 119 -8.70 -3.75 7.86
CA GLY A 119 -8.31 -4.43 9.09
C GLY A 119 -7.86 -5.86 8.84
N LEU A 120 -7.57 -6.59 9.91
CA LEU A 120 -7.34 -8.04 9.88
C LEU A 120 -8.60 -8.77 10.30
N ILE A 121 -8.87 -9.91 9.67
CA ILE A 121 -9.94 -10.83 10.04
C ILE A 121 -9.41 -12.27 10.13
N ARG A 122 -9.96 -13.07 11.05
CA ARG A 122 -9.59 -14.47 11.25
C ARG A 122 -10.30 -15.38 10.25
N PHE A 123 -9.59 -16.38 9.74
CA PHE A 123 -10.24 -17.54 9.13
C PHE A 123 -10.98 -18.36 10.17
N LYS A 124 -11.96 -19.17 9.74
CA LYS A 124 -12.51 -20.23 10.58
C LYS A 124 -11.37 -21.15 11.01
N ALA A 125 -11.38 -21.56 12.29
CA ALA A 125 -10.40 -22.50 12.81
C ALA A 125 -10.40 -23.80 11.98
N ASP A 126 -9.21 -24.31 11.69
CA ASP A 126 -8.95 -25.57 11.01
C ASP A 126 -8.08 -26.40 11.98
N GLU A 127 -8.57 -27.58 12.39
CA GLU A 127 -8.02 -28.36 13.53
C GLU A 127 -6.52 -28.68 13.37
N ASP A 128 -6.01 -28.70 12.13
CA ASP A 128 -4.62 -29.02 11.80
C ASP A 128 -3.77 -27.79 11.41
N ARG A 129 -4.26 -26.56 11.60
CA ARG A 129 -3.55 -25.35 11.22
C ARG A 129 -3.56 -24.28 12.31
N PRO A 130 -2.49 -23.45 12.39
CA PRO A 130 -2.50 -22.29 13.25
C PRO A 130 -3.59 -21.31 12.81
N ASP A 131 -4.07 -20.49 13.74
CA ASP A 131 -4.95 -19.37 13.43
C ASP A 131 -4.28 -18.42 12.42
N GLU A 132 -4.85 -18.34 11.23
CA GLU A 132 -4.38 -17.45 10.17
C GLU A 132 -5.26 -16.20 10.09
N LEU A 133 -4.61 -15.06 9.78
CA LEU A 133 -5.27 -13.79 9.51
C LEU A 133 -5.29 -13.51 8.01
N ALA A 134 -6.32 -12.79 7.59
CA ALA A 134 -6.40 -12.18 6.28
C ALA A 134 -6.56 -10.67 6.41
N PHE A 135 -5.94 -9.93 5.49
CA PHE A 135 -6.20 -8.51 5.33
C PHE A 135 -7.53 -8.33 4.61
N VAL A 136 -8.38 -7.47 5.14
CA VAL A 136 -9.67 -7.12 4.55
C VAL A 136 -9.74 -5.61 4.37
N ILE A 137 -10.16 -5.18 3.19
CA ILE A 137 -10.32 -3.77 2.84
C ILE A 137 -11.67 -3.55 2.17
N LYS A 138 -12.35 -2.48 2.58
CA LYS A 138 -13.60 -2.05 1.95
C LYS A 138 -13.29 -1.45 0.58
N ARG A 139 -14.07 -1.82 -0.43
CA ARG A 139 -13.97 -1.25 -1.76
C ARG A 139 -14.39 0.21 -1.75
N TYR A 140 -13.52 1.10 -2.24
CA TYR A 140 -13.84 2.52 -2.40
C TYR A 140 -14.68 2.80 -3.66
N ASP A 141 -14.68 1.87 -4.63
CA ASP A 141 -15.38 2.00 -5.91
C ASP A 141 -16.82 1.45 -5.88
N ARG A 142 -17.39 1.29 -4.69
CA ARG A 142 -18.79 0.88 -4.45
C ARG A 142 -19.43 1.88 -3.49
N ILE A 143 -20.32 2.73 -4.00
CA ILE A 143 -20.96 3.80 -3.22
C ILE A 143 -22.42 3.47 -2.92
N GLY A 144 -22.86 3.86 -1.72
CA GLY A 144 -24.27 3.87 -1.33
C GLY A 144 -24.84 2.48 -1.01
N PRO A 145 -26.11 2.44 -0.58
CA PRO A 145 -26.81 1.18 -0.30
C PRO A 145 -26.92 0.28 -1.55
N ASP A 146 -27.05 0.90 -2.73
CA ASP A 146 -27.20 0.21 -4.01
C ASP A 146 -25.87 -0.23 -4.63
N ARG A 147 -24.74 0.00 -3.93
CA ARG A 147 -23.39 -0.41 -4.34
C ARG A 147 -22.99 0.07 -5.74
N VAL A 148 -23.44 1.28 -6.10
CA VAL A 148 -23.17 1.90 -7.40
C VAL A 148 -21.67 1.90 -7.66
N ARG A 149 -21.28 1.37 -8.83
CA ARG A 149 -19.88 1.30 -9.24
C ARG A 149 -19.41 2.68 -9.67
N LEU A 150 -18.35 3.16 -9.03
CA LEU A 150 -17.62 4.33 -9.54
C LEU A 150 -16.78 3.94 -10.75
N HIS A 151 -16.78 4.79 -11.77
CA HIS A 151 -15.82 4.65 -12.85
C HIS A 151 -14.42 4.92 -12.30
N GLN A 152 -13.52 3.97 -12.53
CA GLN A 152 -12.12 4.05 -12.16
C GLN A 152 -11.26 3.46 -13.27
N GLU A 153 -10.07 4.01 -13.42
CA GLU A 153 -9.04 3.57 -14.36
C GLU A 153 -7.71 3.40 -13.61
N GLN A 154 -6.93 2.39 -13.97
CA GLN A 154 -5.57 2.21 -13.46
C GLN A 154 -4.60 3.07 -14.27
N LEU A 155 -3.55 3.60 -13.65
CA LEU A 155 -2.68 4.57 -14.32
C LEU A 155 -1.97 4.00 -15.56
N ASP A 156 -1.66 2.71 -15.58
CA ASP A 156 -1.09 2.03 -16.74
C ASP A 156 -2.05 2.12 -17.94
N GLY A 157 -3.33 1.81 -17.72
CA GLY A 157 -4.40 2.00 -18.71
C GLY A 157 -4.58 3.47 -19.14
N ALA A 158 -4.64 4.39 -18.18
CA ALA A 158 -4.80 5.82 -18.46
C ALA A 158 -3.65 6.40 -19.31
N MET A 159 -2.43 5.89 -19.10
CA MET A 159 -1.24 6.28 -19.86
C MET A 159 -1.08 5.49 -21.18
N GLY A 160 -1.92 4.48 -21.43
CA GLY A 160 -1.80 3.60 -22.60
C GLY A 160 -0.61 2.63 -22.54
N ILE A 161 -0.07 2.40 -21.35
CA ILE A 161 1.09 1.53 -21.08
C ILE A 161 0.53 0.21 -20.59
N ASN A 162 0.42 -0.81 -21.45
CA ASN A 162 -0.15 -2.12 -21.10
C ASN A 162 0.82 -2.99 -20.25
N ASP A 163 1.59 -2.37 -19.35
CA ASP A 163 2.51 -3.01 -18.43
C ASP A 163 2.51 -2.29 -17.08
N LYS A 164 2.42 -3.04 -15.98
CA LYS A 164 2.28 -2.43 -14.65
C LYS A 164 3.56 -1.77 -14.16
N TYR A 165 4.73 -2.26 -14.58
CA TYR A 165 6.06 -1.77 -14.20
C TYR A 165 6.63 -0.77 -15.22
N GLY A 166 5.81 -0.28 -16.16
CA GLY A 166 6.22 0.77 -17.08
C GLY A 166 7.15 0.31 -18.21
N TYR A 167 7.17 -1.00 -18.52
CA TYR A 167 7.97 -1.49 -19.65
C TYR A 167 7.30 -1.19 -21.00
N VAL A 168 8.06 -0.60 -21.91
CA VAL A 168 7.71 -0.42 -23.33
C VAL A 168 8.88 -0.93 -24.16
N ASP A 169 8.61 -1.82 -25.12
CA ASP A 169 9.62 -2.45 -25.98
C ASP A 169 10.82 -3.05 -25.21
N GLY A 170 10.55 -3.61 -24.02
CA GLY A 170 11.55 -4.28 -23.18
C GLY A 170 12.40 -3.35 -22.30
N LYS A 171 12.10 -2.05 -22.26
CA LYS A 171 12.79 -1.07 -21.42
C LYS A 171 11.83 -0.37 -20.47
N LYS A 172 12.33 0.09 -19.32
CA LYS A 172 11.55 0.93 -18.40
C LYS A 172 11.40 2.33 -18.96
N ASP A 173 10.30 2.58 -19.66
CA ASP A 173 10.01 3.87 -20.29
C ASP A 173 9.26 4.83 -19.35
N ILE A 174 8.70 4.34 -18.25
CA ILE A 174 7.88 5.15 -17.34
C ILE A 174 8.56 5.27 -15.98
N SER A 175 9.03 6.48 -15.66
CA SER A 175 9.42 6.88 -14.31
C SER A 175 8.23 7.34 -13.46
N TYR A 176 8.42 7.42 -12.15
CA TYR A 176 7.46 8.10 -11.27
C TYR A 176 7.32 9.58 -11.59
N GLU A 177 8.39 10.26 -12.03
CA GLU A 177 8.33 11.65 -12.45
C GLU A 177 7.36 11.82 -13.64
N LYS A 178 7.48 10.99 -14.68
CA LYS A 178 6.57 10.98 -15.84
C LYS A 178 5.14 10.63 -15.46
N ALA A 179 4.95 9.62 -14.61
CA ALA A 179 3.64 9.26 -14.06
C ALA A 179 2.99 10.41 -13.26
N ALA A 180 3.78 11.13 -12.44
CA ALA A 180 3.32 12.26 -11.66
C ALA A 180 2.99 13.48 -12.53
N LYS A 181 3.79 13.77 -13.57
CA LYS A 181 3.48 14.81 -14.57
C LYS A 181 2.18 14.50 -15.30
N PHE A 182 1.97 13.25 -15.70
CA PHE A 182 0.71 12.82 -16.31
C PHE A 182 -0.48 13.11 -15.38
N LEU A 183 -0.42 12.70 -14.10
CA LEU A 183 -1.47 12.99 -13.12
C LEU A 183 -1.69 14.49 -12.87
N ASN A 184 -0.63 15.31 -12.88
CA ASN A 184 -0.77 16.76 -12.77
C ASN A 184 -1.58 17.35 -13.92
N HIS A 185 -1.43 16.79 -15.12
CA HIS A 185 -2.11 17.27 -16.33
C HIS A 185 -3.54 16.75 -16.44
N THR A 186 -3.78 15.48 -16.10
CA THR A 186 -5.06 14.80 -16.33
C THR A 186 -6.01 14.82 -15.14
N VAL A 187 -5.48 14.92 -13.92
CA VAL A 187 -6.25 14.88 -12.67
C VAL A 187 -6.29 16.26 -12.01
N SER A 188 -5.14 16.77 -11.57
CA SER A 188 -5.07 18.08 -10.92
C SER A 188 -3.64 18.59 -10.79
N ASN A 189 -3.40 19.82 -11.27
CA ASN A 189 -2.14 20.54 -11.10
C ASN A 189 -2.06 21.29 -9.75
N GLY A 190 -3.03 21.09 -8.85
CA GLY A 190 -3.07 21.73 -7.54
C GLY A 190 -1.98 21.22 -6.61
N LEU A 191 -1.41 22.10 -5.77
CA LEU A 191 -0.32 21.76 -4.86
C LEU A 191 -0.66 20.60 -3.91
N HIS A 192 -1.91 20.48 -3.50
CA HIS A 192 -2.38 19.35 -2.68
C HIS A 192 -2.25 18.01 -3.42
N SER A 193 -2.64 17.95 -4.69
CA SER A 193 -2.54 16.75 -5.53
C SER A 193 -1.08 16.36 -5.75
N LYS A 194 -0.23 17.34 -6.09
CA LYS A 194 1.22 17.15 -6.23
C LYS A 194 1.84 16.59 -4.95
N ARG A 195 1.49 17.18 -3.80
CA ARG A 195 1.98 16.75 -2.50
C ARG A 195 1.55 15.31 -2.19
N ASP A 196 0.30 14.97 -2.46
CA ASP A 196 -0.23 13.62 -2.22
C ASP A 196 0.54 12.57 -3.04
N VAL A 197 0.67 12.76 -4.36
CA VAL A 197 1.40 11.83 -5.24
C VAL A 197 2.88 11.74 -4.84
N PHE A 198 3.53 12.89 -4.62
CA PHE A 198 4.92 12.94 -4.17
C PHE A 198 5.15 12.14 -2.89
N LEU A 199 4.29 12.35 -1.87
CA LEU A 199 4.44 11.66 -0.60
C LEU A 199 4.12 10.17 -0.71
N ARG A 200 3.19 9.74 -1.58
CA ARG A 200 2.98 8.30 -1.83
C ARG A 200 4.25 7.64 -2.37
N ILE A 201 4.92 8.24 -3.36
CA ILE A 201 6.17 7.72 -3.93
C ILE A 201 7.29 7.71 -2.87
N LEU A 202 7.43 8.80 -2.12
CA LEU A 202 8.43 8.91 -1.06
C LEU A 202 8.20 7.86 0.05
N TYR A 203 6.95 7.65 0.49
CA TYR A 203 6.64 6.61 1.47
C TYR A 203 6.75 5.20 0.92
N ALA A 204 6.55 4.98 -0.39
CA ALA A 204 6.87 3.70 -1.02
C ALA A 204 8.36 3.40 -0.86
N TYR A 205 9.24 4.38 -1.11
CA TYR A 205 10.68 4.22 -0.88
C TYR A 205 11.03 4.02 0.61
N VAL A 206 10.47 4.83 1.52
CA VAL A 206 10.77 4.76 2.96
C VAL A 206 10.36 3.41 3.56
N LEU A 207 9.20 2.90 3.16
CA LEU A 207 8.63 1.66 3.69
C LEU A 207 9.11 0.42 2.93
N GLY A 208 9.94 0.57 1.90
CA GLY A 208 10.45 -0.54 1.11
C GLY A 208 9.34 -1.24 0.32
N ASN A 209 8.47 -0.45 -0.31
CA ASN A 209 7.44 -0.93 -1.22
C ASN A 209 7.96 -0.88 -2.67
N ASN A 210 8.70 -1.90 -3.09
CA ASN A 210 9.18 -2.02 -4.47
C ASN A 210 8.13 -2.58 -5.45
N ASP A 211 6.89 -2.80 -4.99
CA ASP A 211 5.75 -3.22 -5.81
C ASP A 211 4.71 -2.10 -5.97
N PHE A 212 5.05 -0.84 -5.61
CA PHE A 212 4.21 0.34 -5.82
C PHE A 212 4.18 0.79 -7.29
N HIS A 213 3.69 -0.07 -8.18
CA HIS A 213 3.72 0.13 -9.62
C HIS A 213 2.50 0.91 -10.14
N LEU A 214 2.37 1.13 -11.45
CA LEU A 214 1.33 1.99 -12.05
C LEU A 214 -0.10 1.57 -11.64
N ARG A 215 -0.37 0.28 -11.46
CA ARG A 215 -1.71 -0.20 -11.04
C ARG A 215 -2.07 0.11 -9.58
N ASN A 216 -1.13 0.56 -8.76
CA ASN A 216 -1.39 1.05 -7.39
C ASN A 216 -1.81 2.53 -7.36
N LEU A 217 -1.77 3.19 -8.51
CA LEU A 217 -2.29 4.53 -8.72
C LEU A 217 -3.55 4.43 -9.58
N GLY A 218 -4.72 4.58 -8.96
CA GLY A 218 -6.00 4.64 -9.65
C GLY A 218 -6.46 6.08 -9.86
N ILE A 219 -7.23 6.33 -10.90
CA ILE A 219 -7.94 7.58 -11.15
C ILE A 219 -9.45 7.29 -11.03
N ILE A 220 -10.15 8.07 -10.22
CA ILE A 220 -11.61 8.00 -10.08
C ILE A 220 -12.22 9.12 -10.92
N HIS A 221 -13.26 8.78 -11.67
CA HIS A 221 -14.02 9.70 -12.52
C HIS A 221 -15.46 9.82 -12.03
N PRO A 222 -15.76 10.80 -11.16
CA PRO A 222 -17.12 11.08 -10.74
C PRO A 222 -17.93 11.67 -11.90
N GLU A 223 -19.24 11.41 -11.94
CA GLU A 223 -20.13 11.97 -12.97
C GLU A 223 -20.23 13.51 -12.93
N ASN A 224 -20.16 14.10 -11.73
CA ASN A 224 -20.43 15.52 -11.50
C ASN A 224 -19.29 16.24 -10.76
N ALA A 225 -18.05 15.74 -10.85
CA ALA A 225 -16.88 16.38 -10.24
C ALA A 225 -15.61 16.07 -11.03
N SER A 226 -14.55 16.85 -10.81
CA SER A 226 -13.25 16.60 -11.42
C SER A 226 -12.70 15.22 -11.01
N PRO A 227 -11.92 14.56 -11.89
CA PRO A 227 -11.22 13.35 -11.54
C PRO A 227 -10.30 13.56 -10.33
N TYR A 228 -10.06 12.51 -9.56
CA TYR A 228 -9.11 12.54 -8.45
C TYR A 228 -8.39 11.20 -8.30
N VAL A 229 -7.18 11.24 -7.73
CA VAL A 229 -6.40 10.02 -7.46
C VAL A 229 -7.15 9.18 -6.42
N ALA A 230 -7.34 7.90 -6.71
CA ALA A 230 -8.00 6.94 -5.82
C ALA A 230 -7.34 6.93 -4.42
N PRO A 231 -8.08 6.52 -3.37
CA PRO A 231 -7.50 6.27 -2.05
C PRO A 231 -6.25 5.38 -2.12
N VAL A 232 -5.37 5.46 -1.14
CA VAL A 232 -4.22 4.54 -1.04
C VAL A 232 -4.74 3.12 -0.78
N TYR A 233 -4.22 2.14 -1.51
CA TYR A 233 -4.47 0.71 -1.36
C TYR A 233 -3.19 -0.06 -1.75
N ASP A 234 -3.13 -1.34 -1.40
CA ASP A 234 -2.05 -2.27 -1.78
C ASP A 234 -0.65 -1.71 -1.41
N PHE A 235 -0.55 -1.13 -0.20
CA PHE A 235 0.71 -0.63 0.35
C PHE A 235 1.29 -1.66 1.32
N ILE A 236 2.47 -2.18 1.00
CA ILE A 236 3.18 -3.22 1.77
C ILE A 236 4.64 -2.82 1.99
N SER A 237 5.35 -3.58 2.82
CA SER A 237 6.81 -3.56 2.90
C SER A 237 7.38 -4.90 2.46
N VAL A 238 8.28 -4.89 1.47
CA VAL A 238 8.99 -6.11 1.05
C VAL A 238 10.27 -6.36 1.83
N ALA A 239 10.66 -5.46 2.74
CA ALA A 239 11.88 -5.60 3.54
C ALA A 239 11.99 -6.95 4.30
N PRO A 240 10.89 -7.56 4.81
CA PRO A 240 10.94 -8.87 5.42
C PRO A 240 11.14 -10.05 4.45
N TYR A 241 11.11 -9.81 3.14
CA TYR A 241 11.16 -10.84 2.11
C TYR A 241 12.34 -10.59 1.14
N PRO A 242 13.59 -10.87 1.55
CA PRO A 242 14.78 -10.54 0.75
C PRO A 242 14.78 -11.12 -0.67
N ALA A 243 14.17 -12.29 -0.87
CA ALA A 243 14.05 -12.92 -2.19
C ALA A 243 13.19 -12.12 -3.18
N ALA A 244 12.32 -11.22 -2.69
CA ALA A 244 11.53 -10.31 -3.51
C ALA A 244 12.21 -8.94 -3.73
N PHE A 245 13.38 -8.72 -3.13
CA PHE A 245 14.07 -7.45 -3.19
C PHE A 245 15.01 -7.39 -4.40
N GLY A 246 14.49 -6.93 -5.55
CA GLY A 246 15.29 -6.69 -6.75
C GLY A 246 15.76 -5.24 -6.88
N GLU A 247 14.80 -4.32 -6.78
CA GLU A 247 15.03 -2.88 -6.90
C GLU A 247 14.46 -2.12 -5.70
N TYR A 248 14.91 -0.88 -5.50
CA TYR A 248 14.44 -0.02 -4.40
C TYR A 248 13.01 0.47 -4.58
N LEU A 249 12.55 0.57 -5.83
CA LEU A 249 11.28 1.13 -6.26
C LEU A 249 10.77 0.34 -7.47
N ALA A 250 9.44 0.33 -7.67
CA ALA A 250 8.82 -0.40 -8.79
C ALA A 250 9.14 0.21 -10.17
N LEU A 251 9.25 1.54 -10.21
CA LEU A 251 9.58 2.36 -11.37
C LEU A 251 10.86 3.15 -11.08
N PRO A 252 11.62 3.57 -12.10
CA PRO A 252 12.65 4.58 -11.92
C PRO A 252 12.07 5.84 -11.30
N LEU A 253 12.85 6.57 -10.51
CA LEU A 253 12.35 7.74 -9.79
C LEU A 253 12.20 8.94 -10.73
N LEU A 254 13.21 9.17 -11.57
CA LEU A 254 13.38 10.35 -12.40
C LEU A 254 13.31 10.02 -13.90
N GLU A 255 12.92 11.00 -14.71
CA GLU A 255 12.89 10.83 -16.17
C GLU A 255 14.28 10.55 -16.78
N CYS A 256 15.35 11.03 -16.14
CA CYS A 256 16.71 10.78 -16.63
C CYS A 256 17.11 9.30 -16.57
N GLU A 257 16.38 8.47 -15.83
CA GLU A 257 16.61 7.02 -15.71
C GLU A 257 15.81 6.22 -16.75
N GLU A 258 14.88 6.84 -17.47
CA GLU A 258 14.03 6.15 -18.46
C GLU A 258 14.88 5.59 -19.62
N ASN A 259 14.45 4.45 -20.16
CA ASN A 259 15.09 3.76 -21.28
C ASN A 259 16.58 3.42 -21.06
N ASP A 260 16.98 3.30 -19.80
CA ASP A 260 18.37 3.08 -19.37
C ASP A 260 19.30 4.24 -19.82
N ALA A 261 18.77 5.44 -19.99
CA ALA A 261 19.50 6.59 -20.56
C ALA A 261 20.45 7.27 -19.56
N GLY A 262 20.21 7.09 -18.27
CA GLY A 262 20.96 7.76 -17.21
C GLY A 262 20.70 7.12 -15.84
N ILE A 263 21.27 7.73 -14.82
CA ILE A 263 21.25 7.21 -13.45
C ILE A 263 20.94 8.38 -12.51
N ALA A 264 20.03 8.18 -11.55
CA ALA A 264 19.72 9.22 -10.57
C ALA A 264 20.98 9.64 -9.78
N PRO A 265 21.11 10.93 -9.41
CA PRO A 265 22.30 11.42 -8.72
C PRO A 265 22.67 10.67 -7.43
N GLY A 266 21.70 10.25 -6.62
CA GLY A 266 21.95 9.43 -5.42
C GLY A 266 22.50 8.04 -5.75
N ILE A 267 21.95 7.40 -6.77
CA ILE A 267 22.43 6.11 -7.27
C ILE A 267 23.85 6.24 -7.84
N ASN A 268 24.15 7.34 -8.55
CA ASN A 268 25.47 7.65 -9.10
C ASN A 268 26.46 8.26 -8.08
N SER A 269 26.13 8.22 -6.79
CA SER A 269 26.99 8.72 -5.71
C SER A 269 27.54 7.57 -4.87
N PRO A 270 28.48 7.83 -3.93
CA PRO A 270 28.94 6.80 -2.98
C PRO A 270 27.83 6.19 -2.11
N TYR A 271 26.64 6.78 -2.06
CA TYR A 271 25.49 6.19 -1.37
C TYR A 271 24.92 4.98 -2.12
N GLY A 272 24.98 4.96 -3.45
CA GLY A 272 24.47 3.87 -4.30
C GLY A 272 22.95 3.67 -4.21
N GLU A 273 22.22 4.65 -3.67
CA GLU A 273 20.79 4.56 -3.32
C GLU A 273 20.13 5.92 -3.55
N TYR A 274 18.81 5.94 -3.68
CA TYR A 274 18.08 7.21 -3.73
C TYR A 274 18.24 7.98 -2.41
N ILE A 275 18.58 9.27 -2.52
CA ILE A 275 18.78 10.19 -1.41
C ILE A 275 17.82 11.38 -1.51
N GLY A 276 17.84 12.27 -0.52
CA GLY A 276 16.99 13.46 -0.49
C GLY A 276 17.09 14.33 -1.75
N VAL A 277 18.26 14.42 -2.38
CA VAL A 277 18.47 15.12 -3.67
C VAL A 277 17.55 14.59 -4.76
N ASP A 278 17.43 13.27 -4.91
CA ASP A 278 16.65 12.69 -6.01
C ASP A 278 15.16 13.00 -5.84
N PHE A 279 14.65 13.00 -4.61
CA PHE A 279 13.27 13.39 -4.34
C PHE A 279 13.03 14.90 -4.49
N ILE A 280 14.05 15.75 -4.30
CA ILE A 280 13.93 17.17 -4.64
C ILE A 280 13.80 17.32 -6.16
N LEU A 281 14.60 16.59 -6.94
CA LEU A 281 14.50 16.59 -8.40
C LEU A 281 13.16 16.06 -8.89
N LEU A 282 12.62 15.00 -8.29
CA LEU A 282 11.27 14.51 -8.57
C LEU A 282 10.24 15.64 -8.36
N ALA A 283 10.33 16.34 -7.22
CA ALA A 283 9.41 17.42 -6.90
C ALA A 283 9.55 18.59 -7.91
N GLU A 284 10.77 18.93 -8.32
CA GLU A 284 11.02 19.93 -9.38
C GLU A 284 10.39 19.52 -10.71
N GLY A 285 10.53 18.25 -11.11
CA GLY A 285 9.86 17.67 -12.28
C GLY A 285 8.34 17.75 -12.19
N MET A 286 7.78 17.76 -10.99
CA MET A 286 6.34 17.97 -10.74
C MET A 286 5.94 19.47 -10.66
N ASP A 287 6.81 20.40 -11.06
CA ASP A 287 6.69 21.86 -10.86
C ASP A 287 6.46 22.27 -9.41
N VAL A 288 7.13 21.62 -8.46
CA VAL A 288 7.16 22.01 -7.04
C VAL A 288 8.48 22.70 -6.73
N ASN A 289 8.40 23.84 -6.05
CA ASN A 289 9.58 24.61 -5.66
C ASN A 289 10.54 23.77 -4.77
N PRO A 290 11.85 23.77 -5.02
CA PRO A 290 12.83 22.99 -4.24
C PRO A 290 12.81 23.26 -2.73
N LYS A 291 12.58 24.52 -2.32
CA LYS A 291 12.51 24.88 -0.89
C LYS A 291 11.30 24.22 -0.23
N LEU A 292 10.19 24.11 -0.95
CA LEU A 292 9.00 23.41 -0.48
C LEU A 292 9.21 21.90 -0.46
N ALA A 293 9.87 21.33 -1.46
CA ALA A 293 10.24 19.92 -1.49
C ALA A 293 11.14 19.55 -0.29
N LYS A 294 12.17 20.35 -0.01
CA LYS A 294 13.03 20.21 1.18
C LYS A 294 12.22 20.26 2.48
N LYS A 295 11.19 21.12 2.57
CA LYS A 295 10.28 21.16 3.73
C LYS A 295 9.48 19.86 3.87
N TRP A 296 8.92 19.33 2.78
CA TRP A 296 8.18 18.06 2.82
C TRP A 296 9.08 16.89 3.23
N LEU A 297 10.30 16.82 2.71
CA LEU A 297 11.29 15.81 3.11
C LEU A 297 11.63 15.92 4.61
N ALA A 298 11.87 17.13 5.11
CA ALA A 298 12.13 17.34 6.53
C ALA A 298 10.94 16.93 7.41
N GLU A 299 9.70 17.13 6.95
CA GLU A 299 8.51 16.63 7.64
C GLU A 299 8.49 15.09 7.70
N VAL A 300 8.81 14.40 6.60
CA VAL A 300 8.91 12.92 6.59
C VAL A 300 10.00 12.42 7.54
N VAL A 301 11.20 13.02 7.49
CA VAL A 301 12.31 12.69 8.39
C VAL A 301 11.91 12.93 9.85
N LYS A 302 11.22 14.02 10.16
CA LYS A 302 10.77 14.31 11.53
C LYS A 302 9.66 13.38 12.01
N SER A 303 8.78 12.95 11.13
CA SER A 303 7.63 12.10 11.45
C SER A 303 7.93 10.60 11.49
N HIS A 304 9.18 10.16 11.32
CA HIS A 304 9.54 8.74 11.31
C HIS A 304 9.16 7.98 12.59
N GLN A 305 9.09 8.65 13.75
CA GLN A 305 8.64 8.02 14.99
C GLN A 305 7.23 7.42 14.86
N LEU A 306 6.34 8.05 14.09
CA LEU A 306 5.01 7.52 13.81
C LEU A 306 5.08 6.16 13.09
N ILE A 307 6.06 5.97 12.22
CA ILE A 307 6.31 4.69 11.53
C ILE A 307 6.76 3.65 12.56
N ILE A 308 7.74 3.99 13.40
CA ILE A 308 8.26 3.13 14.46
C ILE A 308 7.16 2.67 15.41
N ASP A 309 6.35 3.61 15.90
CA ASP A 309 5.25 3.33 16.82
C ASP A 309 4.23 2.39 16.17
N THR A 310 3.90 2.64 14.90
CA THR A 310 2.90 1.83 14.17
C THR A 310 3.35 0.39 13.98
N TYR A 311 4.60 0.16 13.56
CA TYR A 311 5.12 -1.21 13.45
C TYR A 311 5.25 -1.87 14.83
N THR A 312 5.74 -1.16 15.85
CA THR A 312 5.81 -1.66 17.24
C THR A 312 4.45 -2.13 17.76
N GLU A 313 3.39 -1.42 17.42
CA GLU A 313 2.01 -1.75 17.80
C GLU A 313 1.37 -2.83 16.92
N SER A 314 1.93 -3.12 15.76
CA SER A 314 1.34 -4.02 14.77
C SER A 314 1.31 -5.49 15.19
N HIS A 315 0.54 -6.28 14.43
CA HIS A 315 0.45 -7.74 14.60
C HIS A 315 1.58 -8.51 13.91
N MET A 316 2.45 -7.84 13.16
CA MET A 316 3.58 -8.48 12.48
C MET A 316 4.51 -9.21 13.48
N PRO A 317 5.16 -10.31 13.05
CA PRO A 317 6.21 -10.97 13.84
C PRO A 317 7.36 -10.02 14.18
N ALA A 318 8.00 -10.22 15.33
CA ALA A 318 9.08 -9.36 15.82
C ALA A 318 10.21 -9.21 14.79
N GLU A 319 10.70 -10.33 14.24
CA GLU A 319 11.75 -10.35 13.22
C GLU A 319 11.38 -9.55 11.96
N GLN A 320 10.15 -9.72 11.45
CA GLN A 320 9.71 -8.96 10.28
C GLN A 320 9.59 -7.46 10.59
N ARG A 321 9.13 -7.08 11.79
CA ARG A 321 9.11 -5.66 12.21
C ARG A 321 10.51 -5.08 12.26
N GLU A 322 11.46 -5.80 12.84
CA GLU A 322 12.86 -5.37 12.92
C GLU A 322 13.48 -5.17 11.53
N ALA A 323 13.19 -6.07 10.58
CA ALA A 323 13.62 -5.92 9.19
C ALA A 323 13.08 -4.62 8.57
N VAL A 324 11.78 -4.32 8.74
CA VAL A 324 11.19 -3.06 8.24
C VAL A 324 11.80 -1.85 8.93
N LEU A 325 11.94 -1.86 10.26
CA LEU A 325 12.45 -0.71 11.01
C LEU A 325 13.93 -0.43 10.71
N SER A 326 14.74 -1.46 10.52
CA SER A 326 16.13 -1.33 10.06
C SER A 326 16.20 -0.69 8.68
N TYR A 327 15.34 -1.14 7.76
CA TYR A 327 15.21 -0.56 6.43
C TYR A 327 14.81 0.93 6.49
N VAL A 328 13.74 1.25 7.23
CA VAL A 328 13.24 2.62 7.43
C VAL A 328 14.34 3.52 8.01
N ALA A 329 15.09 3.07 9.03
CA ALA A 329 16.15 3.87 9.64
C ALA A 329 17.24 4.29 8.63
N ARG A 330 17.64 3.36 7.74
CA ARG A 330 18.57 3.66 6.64
C ARG A 330 17.98 4.69 5.68
N ARG A 331 16.73 4.51 5.25
CA ARG A 331 16.03 5.42 4.32
C ARG A 331 15.90 6.82 4.88
N ILE A 332 15.50 6.97 6.14
CA ILE A 332 15.37 8.27 6.80
C ILE A 332 16.72 9.01 6.85
N THR A 333 17.82 8.28 7.06
CA THR A 333 19.17 8.86 7.00
C THR A 333 19.51 9.38 5.60
N LEU A 334 19.25 8.57 4.56
CA LEU A 334 19.53 8.93 3.16
C LEU A 334 18.67 10.11 2.67
N LEU A 335 17.41 10.18 3.10
CA LEU A 335 16.53 11.32 2.79
C LEU A 335 16.99 12.64 3.40
N GLY A 336 17.81 12.59 4.46
CA GLY A 336 18.45 13.76 5.05
C GLY A 336 19.56 14.38 4.19
N VAL A 337 20.05 13.67 3.17
CA VAL A 337 21.07 14.16 2.25
C VAL A 337 20.41 14.96 1.12
N THR A 338 20.26 16.27 1.31
CA THR A 338 19.55 17.16 0.37
C THR A 338 20.47 17.95 -0.56
N GLU A 339 21.78 17.72 -0.48
CA GLU A 339 22.81 18.37 -1.30
C GLU A 339 23.91 17.34 -1.58
N LEU A 340 24.37 17.24 -2.84
CA LEU A 340 25.57 16.46 -3.17
C LEU A 340 26.79 17.32 -2.87
N LYS A 341 27.72 16.79 -2.08
CA LYS A 341 29.04 17.40 -1.96
C LYS A 341 29.74 17.24 -3.31
N THR A 342 29.98 18.35 -4.00
CA THR A 342 30.92 18.35 -5.13
C THR A 342 32.28 17.93 -4.59
N ALA A 343 32.83 16.87 -5.16
CA ALA A 343 34.17 16.37 -4.86
C ALA A 343 35.25 17.42 -5.17
#